data_AF-A0A838MVF4-F1
#
_entry.id   AF-A0A838MVF4-F1
#
_cell.length_a   1.000
_cell.length_b   1.000
_cell.length_c   1.000
_cell.angle_alpha   90.00
_cell.angle_beta   90.00
_cell.angle_gamma   90.00
#
_symmetry.space_group_name_H-M   'P 1'
#
loop_
_entity.id
_entity.type
_entity.pdbx_description
1 polymer ?
#
loop_
_entity_poly.entity_id
_entity_poly.type
_entity_poly.pdbx_seq_one_letter_code
_entity_poly.pdbx_strand_id
1 'polypeptide(L)' 'LTRAQVRRAIVEADDVMAAEFNRAFVAIQYYGYLRRIPETDGYQAWLDYLNANPNDSRTMVNGFLNAVEYKLRFGQP' A
#
# COMPACT_ATOMS: atom_id res chain seq x y z
N LEU A 1 6.57 33.44 -9.90
CA LEU A 1 6.08 32.53 -8.85
C LEU A 1 5.43 33.33 -7.75
N THR A 2 4.13 33.17 -7.52
CA THR A 2 3.40 33.76 -6.40
C THR A 2 3.44 32.82 -5.19
N ARG A 3 3.19 33.33 -3.98
CA ARG A 3 3.13 32.50 -2.75
C ARG A 3 2.12 31.34 -2.86
N ALA A 4 1.04 31.53 -3.61
CA ALA A 4 0.04 30.49 -3.88
C ALA A 4 0.59 29.39 -4.79
N GLN A 5 1.38 29.74 -5.81
CA GLN A 5 2.02 28.78 -6.72
C GLN A 5 3.06 27.93 -6.00
N VAL A 6 3.88 28.54 -5.12
CA VAL A 6 4.86 27.80 -4.31
C VAL A 6 4.17 26.85 -3.33
N ARG A 7 3.11 27.30 -2.65
CA ARG A 7 2.35 26.42 -1.74
C ARG A 7 1.73 25.23 -2.48
N ARG A 8 1.16 25.47 -3.66
CA ARG A 8 0.58 24.40 -4.49
C ARG A 8 1.66 23.38 -4.89
N ALA A 9 2.81 23.85 -5.36
CA ALA A 9 3.90 22.96 -5.78
C ALA A 9 4.43 22.08 -4.62
N ILE A 10 4.46 22.62 -3.39
CA ILE A 10 4.85 21.84 -2.20
C ILE A 10 3.80 20.76 -1.90
N VAL A 11 2.52 21.12 -1.86
CA VAL A 11 1.44 20.16 -1.60
C VAL A 11 1.41 19.05 -2.65
N GLU A 12 1.54 19.39 -3.94
CA GLU A 12 1.61 18.41 -5.03
C GLU A 12 2.82 17.47 -4.88
N ALA A 13 3.96 17.98 -4.40
CA ALA A 13 5.14 17.14 -4.16
C ALA A 13 4.94 16.16 -2.99
N ASP A 14 4.33 16.63 -1.89
CA ASP A 14 4.01 15.80 -0.73
C ASP A 14 3.00 14.69 -1.10
N ASP A 15 1.98 15.03 -1.90
CA ASP A 15 0.96 14.09 -2.37
C ASP A 15 1.56 13.02 -3.31
N VAL A 16 2.43 13.43 -4.24
CA VAL A 16 3.14 12.50 -5.13
C VAL A 16 4.06 11.57 -4.33
N MET A 17 4.79 12.11 -3.36
CA MET A 17 5.65 11.30 -2.49
C MET A 17 4.85 10.28 -1.67
N ALA A 18 3.70 10.69 -1.11
CA ALA A 18 2.82 9.80 -0.37
C ALA A 18 2.23 8.68 -1.27
N ALA A 19 1.83 9.03 -2.50
CA ALA A 19 1.30 8.06 -3.45
C ALA A 19 2.36 7.03 -3.86
N GLU A 20 3.59 7.46 -4.16
CA GLU A 20 4.68 6.55 -4.51
C GLU A 20 5.14 5.70 -3.31
N PHE A 21 5.13 6.26 -2.11
CA PHE A 21 5.37 5.51 -0.89
C PHE A 21 4.33 4.39 -0.72
N ASN A 22 3.04 4.69 -0.86
CA ASN A 22 1.97 3.69 -0.74
C ASN A 22 2.10 2.59 -1.81
N ARG A 23 2.43 2.94 -3.06
CA ARG A 23 2.72 1.98 -4.14
C ARG A 23 3.84 1.02 -3.76
N ALA A 24 4.99 1.55 -3.36
CA ALA A 24 6.14 0.75 -2.96
C ALA A 24 5.83 -0.10 -1.72
N PHE A 25 5.11 0.49 -0.74
CA PHE A 25 4.74 -0.17 0.49
C PHE A 25 3.85 -1.40 0.22
N VAL A 26 2.76 -1.27 -0.53
CA VAL A 26 1.89 -2.41 -0.88
C VAL A 26 2.70 -3.52 -1.56
N ALA A 27 3.54 -3.17 -2.55
CA ALA A 27 4.37 -4.14 -3.25
C ALA A 27 5.30 -4.91 -2.30
N ILE A 28 6.04 -4.22 -1.42
CA ILE A 28 6.94 -4.85 -0.45
C ILE A 28 6.18 -5.81 0.48
N GLN A 29 4.97 -5.47 0.90
CA GLN A 29 4.16 -6.30 1.80
C GLN A 29 3.70 -7.60 1.11
N TYR A 30 3.33 -7.54 -0.17
CA TYR A 30 3.08 -8.74 -0.98
C TYR A 30 4.29 -9.67 -1.02
N TYR A 31 5.48 -9.14 -1.26
CA TYR A 31 6.71 -9.93 -1.26
C TYR A 31 7.04 -10.49 0.13
N GLY A 32 6.84 -9.72 1.19
CA GLY A 32 7.13 -10.12 2.56
C GLY A 32 6.22 -11.25 3.04
N TYR A 33 4.90 -11.10 2.87
CA TYR A 33 3.92 -12.06 3.38
C TYR A 33 3.66 -13.21 2.41
N LEU A 34 3.43 -12.93 1.14
CA LEU A 34 2.97 -13.92 0.16
C LEU A 34 4.09 -14.45 -0.73
N ARG A 35 5.26 -13.80 -0.75
CA ARG A 35 6.39 -14.06 -1.69
C ARG A 35 5.94 -14.28 -3.13
N ARG A 36 5.04 -13.43 -3.61
CA ARG A 36 4.61 -13.41 -5.01
C ARG A 36 4.52 -11.99 -5.51
N ILE A 37 4.52 -11.86 -6.82
CA ILE A 37 4.23 -10.59 -7.48
C ILE A 37 2.76 -10.25 -7.18
N PRO A 38 2.45 -8.98 -6.85
CA PRO A 38 1.08 -8.52 -6.72
C PRO A 38 0.29 -8.73 -8.01
N GLU A 39 -0.92 -9.25 -7.86
CA GLU A 39 -1.96 -9.24 -8.87
C GLU A 39 -2.53 -7.83 -9.00
N THR A 40 -2.88 -7.41 -10.22
CA THR A 40 -3.32 -6.05 -10.51
C THR A 40 -4.51 -5.62 -9.63
N ASP A 41 -5.53 -6.46 -9.51
CA ASP A 41 -6.75 -6.13 -8.79
C ASP A 41 -6.53 -5.99 -7.28
N GLY A 42 -5.81 -6.95 -6.67
CA GLY A 42 -5.50 -6.93 -5.24
C GLY A 42 -4.56 -5.78 -4.87
N TYR A 43 -3.56 -5.51 -5.70
CA TYR A 43 -2.67 -4.37 -5.54
C TYR A 43 -3.42 -3.04 -5.59
N GLN A 44 -4.30 -2.87 -6.57
CA GLN A 44 -5.09 -1.65 -6.72
C GLN A 44 -6.07 -1.48 -5.55
N ALA A 45 -6.72 -2.56 -5.11
CA ALA A 45 -7.62 -2.53 -3.96
C ALA A 45 -6.89 -2.08 -2.67
N TRP A 46 -5.68 -2.58 -2.40
CA TRP A 46 -4.90 -2.17 -1.24
C TRP A 46 -4.37 -0.75 -1.36
N LEU A 47 -3.96 -0.32 -2.55
CA LEU A 47 -3.59 1.06 -2.83
C LEU A 47 -4.74 2.02 -2.54
N ASP A 48 -5.92 1.75 -3.08
CA ASP A 48 -7.11 2.58 -2.88
C ASP A 48 -7.50 2.62 -1.41
N TYR A 49 -7.42 1.46 -0.73
CA TYR A 49 -7.68 1.36 0.70
C TYR A 49 -6.72 2.23 1.52
N LEU A 50 -5.41 2.18 1.28
CA LEU A 50 -4.42 2.96 2.02
C LEU A 50 -4.45 4.45 1.67
N ASN A 51 -4.80 4.81 0.43
CA ASN A 51 -5.02 6.21 0.07
C ASN A 51 -6.24 6.80 0.79
N ALA A 52 -7.29 6.00 0.99
CA ALA A 52 -8.47 6.40 1.76
C ALA A 52 -8.23 6.32 3.29
N ASN A 53 -7.35 5.43 3.74
CA ASN A 53 -7.09 5.13 5.16
C ASN A 53 -5.58 5.16 5.45
N PRO A 54 -4.93 6.33 5.39
CA PRO A 54 -3.46 6.46 5.43
C PRO A 54 -2.81 5.94 6.72
N ASN A 55 -3.59 5.80 7.80
CA ASN A 55 -3.10 5.32 9.10
C ASN A 55 -3.49 3.87 9.40
N ASP A 56 -4.16 3.16 8.48
CA ASP A 56 -4.64 1.79 8.69
C ASP A 56 -3.95 0.75 7.80
N SER A 57 -2.62 0.68 7.90
CA SER A 57 -1.85 -0.42 7.29
C SER A 57 -2.13 -1.78 7.95
N ARG A 58 -2.71 -1.79 9.15
CA ARG A 58 -2.98 -3.00 9.94
C ARG A 58 -4.07 -3.85 9.30
N THR A 59 -5.09 -3.23 8.72
CA THR A 59 -6.13 -3.95 7.98
C THR A 59 -5.56 -4.71 6.78
N MET A 60 -4.65 -4.09 6.02
CA MET A 60 -3.96 -4.78 4.92
C MET A 60 -3.13 -5.96 5.40
N VAL A 61 -2.32 -5.76 6.44
CA VAL A 61 -1.51 -6.84 7.03
C VAL A 61 -2.39 -8.00 7.52
N ASN A 62 -3.52 -7.70 8.15
CA ASN A 62 -4.48 -8.72 8.58
C ASN A 62 -5.03 -9.53 7.38
N GLY A 63 -5.33 -8.85 6.27
CA GLY A 63 -5.73 -9.49 5.02
C GLY A 63 -4.68 -10.50 4.51
N PHE A 64 -3.40 -10.13 4.53
CA PHE A 64 -2.33 -11.03 4.14
C PHE A 64 -2.16 -12.22 5.09
N LEU A 65 -2.22 -11.99 6.41
CA LEU A 65 -2.15 -13.06 7.41
C LEU A 65 -3.32 -14.06 7.28
N ASN A 66 -4.47 -13.58 6.82
CA ASN A 66 -5.65 -14.41 6.61
C ASN A 66 -5.73 -15.08 5.23
N ALA A 67 -4.86 -14.70 4.29
CA ALA A 67 -4.81 -15.27 2.96
C ALA A 67 -4.52 -16.78 3.03
N VAL A 68 -5.21 -17.55 2.19
CA VAL A 68 -5.03 -19.01 2.08
C VAL A 68 -3.57 -19.35 1.81
N GLU A 69 -2.90 -18.59 0.93
CA GLU A 69 -1.48 -18.79 0.61
C GLU A 69 -0.55 -18.62 1.83
N TYR A 70 -0.82 -17.64 2.69
CA TYR A 70 -0.04 -17.42 3.91
C TYR A 70 -0.26 -18.56 4.90
N LYS A 71 -1.53 -18.98 5.07
CA LYS A 71 -1.89 -20.13 5.90
C LYS A 71 -1.28 -21.41 5.34
N LEU A 72 -1.45 -21.76 4.08
CA LEU A 72 -0.82 -22.98 3.51
C LEU A 72 0.71 -23.05 3.71
N ARG A 73 1.39 -21.91 3.87
CA ARG A 73 2.83 -21.88 4.18
C ARG A 73 3.17 -21.92 5.66
N PHE A 74 2.39 -21.24 6.52
CA PHE A 74 2.74 -21.01 7.92
C PHE A 74 1.65 -21.41 8.93
N GLY A 75 0.48 -21.76 8.45
CA GLY A 75 -0.69 -22.25 9.17
C GLY A 75 -1.36 -23.37 8.36
N GLN A 76 -0.94 -24.63 8.47
CA GLN A 76 -0.54 -25.29 9.70
C GLN A 76 0.03 -26.69 9.32
N PRO A 77 -0.24 -27.74 10.11
CA PRO A 77 -1.47 -28.48 9.82
C PRO A 77 -2.61 -28.29 10.83
#